data_AF-R5JNK8-F1
#
_entry.id   AF-R5JNK8-F1
#
_cell.length_a   1.000
_cell.length_b   1.000
_cell.length_c   1.000
_cell.angle_alpha   90.00
_cell.angle_beta   90.00
_cell.angle_gamma   90.00
#
_symmetry.space_group_name_H-M   'P 1'
#
loop_
_entity.id
_entity.type
_entity.pdbx_description
1 polymer ?
#
loop_
_entity_poly.entity_id
_entity_poly.type
_entity_poly.pdbx_seq_one_letter_code
_entity_poly.pdbx_strand_id
1 'polypeptide(L)'
;MTEEERQQKIDTILGAIKGQVDYPDIPIELWIDAQNGQPGEPAFEKWLQICTQYVDAYYKETGKRDTDSSFAEYVRKYGRHEYER
;
A
#
# COMPACT_ATOMS: atom_id res chain seq x y z
N MET A 1 -15.50 -10.52 26.17
CA MET A 1 -15.20 -10.59 24.73
C MET A 1 -14.02 -11.52 24.59
N THR A 2 -14.19 -12.62 23.86
CA THR A 2 -13.12 -13.60 23.64
C THR A 2 -12.20 -13.16 22.51
N GLU A 3 -10.99 -13.72 22.45
CA GLU A 3 -10.00 -13.42 21.40
C GLU A 3 -10.58 -13.68 20.00
N GLU A 4 -11.41 -14.73 19.87
CA GLU A 4 -12.11 -15.08 18.63
C GLU A 4 -13.12 -13.99 18.21
N GLU A 5 -13.91 -13.45 19.12
CA GLU A 5 -14.86 -12.37 18.80
C GLU A 5 -14.14 -11.08 18.39
N ARG A 6 -12.95 -10.83 18.95
CA ARG A 6 -12.12 -9.69 18.59
C ARG A 6 -11.56 -9.86 17.18
N GLN A 7 -11.02 -11.04 16.87
CA GLN A 7 -10.48 -11.35 15.55
C GLN A 7 -11.57 -11.30 14.48
N GLN A 8 -12.76 -11.81 14.77
CA GLN A 8 -13.88 -11.80 13.84
C GLN A 8 -14.37 -10.38 13.51
N LYS A 9 -14.31 -9.45 14.48
CA LYS A 9 -14.60 -8.03 14.21
C LYS A 9 -13.51 -7.37 13.36
N ILE A 10 -12.24 -7.69 13.62
CA ILE A 10 -11.12 -7.22 12.79
C ILE A 10 -11.32 -7.71 11.36
N ASP A 11 -11.55 -9.01 11.15
CA ASP A 11 -11.75 -9.60 9.83
C ASP A 11 -12.98 -9.02 9.10
N THR A 12 -14.05 -8.71 9.84
CA THR A 12 -15.25 -8.06 9.27
C THR A 12 -14.94 -6.64 8.78
N ILE A 13 -14.20 -5.86 9.59
CA ILE A 13 -13.77 -4.51 9.22
C ILE A 13 -12.81 -4.58 8.02
N LEU A 14 -11.85 -5.51 8.04
CA LEU A 14 -10.92 -5.74 6.94
C LEU A 14 -11.62 -6.23 5.67
N GLY A 15 -12.65 -7.06 5.79
CA GLY A 15 -13.46 -7.51 4.66
C GLY A 15 -14.26 -6.37 4.02
N ALA A 16 -14.83 -5.47 4.84
CA ALA A 16 -15.52 -4.28 4.36
C ALA A 16 -14.56 -3.29 3.67
N ILE A 17 -13.34 -3.13 4.21
CA ILE A 17 -12.29 -2.29 3.65
C ILE A 17 -11.70 -2.90 2.37
N LYS A 18 -11.51 -4.23 2.29
CA LYS A 18 -11.09 -4.92 1.06
C LYS A 18 -12.05 -4.70 -0.12
N GLY A 19 -13.32 -4.41 0.14
CA GLY A 19 -14.30 -4.03 -0.88
C GLY A 19 -14.23 -2.56 -1.33
N GLN A 20 -13.51 -1.70 -0.60
CA GLN A 20 -13.34 -0.27 -0.90
C GLN A 20 -11.91 0.12 -1.25
N VAL A 21 -10.92 -0.74 -0.98
CA VAL A 21 -9.51 -0.52 -1.31
C VAL A 21 -9.21 -1.30 -2.58
N ASP A 22 -8.88 -0.59 -3.66
CA ASP A 22 -8.55 -1.12 -5.01
C ASP A 22 -7.36 -2.11 -5.06
N TYR A 23 -6.78 -2.46 -3.90
CA TYR A 23 -5.49 -3.16 -3.80
C TYR A 23 -5.56 -4.31 -2.78
N PRO A 24 -6.33 -5.38 -3.08
CA PRO A 24 -6.54 -6.52 -2.17
C PRO A 24 -5.26 -7.31 -1.86
N ASP A 25 -4.22 -7.14 -2.68
CA ASP A 25 -2.93 -7.83 -2.57
C ASP A 25 -1.93 -7.12 -1.63
N ILE A 26 -2.26 -5.92 -1.16
CA ILE A 26 -1.43 -5.17 -0.21
C ILE A 26 -1.92 -5.43 1.22
N PRO A 27 -1.05 -5.93 2.13
CA PRO A 27 -1.38 -6.01 3.55
C PRO A 27 -1.70 -4.62 4.12
N ILE A 28 -2.86 -4.49 4.78
CA ILE A 28 -3.30 -3.21 5.37
C ILE A 28 -2.31 -2.68 6.43
N GLU A 29 -1.65 -3.58 7.15
CA GLU A 29 -0.63 -3.27 8.15
C GLU A 29 0.50 -2.46 7.51
N LEU A 30 0.92 -2.82 6.30
CA LEU A 30 1.96 -2.11 5.57
C LEU A 30 1.53 -0.67 5.22
N TRP A 31 0.25 -0.45 4.95
CA TRP A 31 -0.28 0.89 4.71
C TRP A 31 -0.33 1.74 5.98
N ILE A 32 -0.74 1.13 7.10
CA ILE A 32 -0.78 1.79 8.42
C ILE A 32 0.64 2.14 8.87
N ASP A 33 1.58 1.22 8.71
CA ASP A 33 2.98 1.42 9.05
C ASP A 33 3.59 2.52 8.18
N ALA A 34 3.27 2.56 6.88
CA ALA A 34 3.76 3.61 6.00
C ALA A 34 3.22 5.01 6.31
N GLN A 35 1.97 5.11 6.77
CA GLN A 35 1.37 6.38 7.20
C GLN A 35 2.06 6.96 8.44
N ASN A 36 2.54 6.08 9.33
CA ASN A 36 3.19 6.47 10.58
C ASN A 36 4.72 6.45 10.50
N GLY A 37 5.28 5.80 9.49
CA GLY A 37 6.72 5.58 9.31
C GLY A 37 7.41 6.72 8.56
N GLN A 38 8.74 6.60 8.48
CA GLN A 38 9.62 7.59 7.85
C GLN A 38 10.59 6.93 6.86
N PRO A 39 11.12 7.69 5.88
CA PRO A 39 12.19 7.21 5.01
C PRO A 39 13.34 6.60 5.81
N GLY A 40 13.82 5.44 5.37
CA GLY A 40 14.83 4.64 6.08
C GLY A 40 14.28 3.57 7.01
N GLU A 41 12.97 3.56 7.31
CA GLU A 41 12.35 2.47 8.05
C GLU A 41 11.97 1.29 7.12
N PRO A 42 12.23 0.03 7.49
CA PRO A 42 12.02 -1.11 6.61
C PRO A 42 10.59 -1.24 6.05
N ALA A 43 9.58 -0.93 6.87
CA ALA A 43 8.18 -0.97 6.46
C ALA A 43 7.85 0.13 5.45
N PHE A 44 8.40 1.33 5.66
CA PHE A 44 8.23 2.48 4.78
C PHE A 44 8.93 2.28 3.43
N GLU A 45 10.17 1.76 3.44
CA GLU A 45 10.91 1.40 2.23
C GLU A 45 10.16 0.36 1.39
N LYS A 46 9.63 -0.68 2.05
CA LYS A 46 8.80 -1.70 1.40
C LYS A 46 7.51 -1.12 0.83
N TRP A 47 6.89 -0.16 1.52
CA TRP A 47 5.73 0.57 1.00
C TRP A 47 6.08 1.37 -0.26
N LEU A 48 7.20 2.09 -0.29
CA LEU A 48 7.65 2.82 -1.48
C LEU A 48 7.95 1.92 -2.67
N GLN A 49 8.47 0.72 -2.42
CA GLN A 49 8.64 -0.31 -3.46
C GLN A 49 7.29 -0.72 -4.05
N ILE A 50 6.28 -0.98 -3.23
CA ILE A 50 4.92 -1.32 -3.71
C ILE A 50 4.31 -0.14 -4.47
N CYS A 51 4.44 1.08 -3.97
CA CYS A 51 3.96 2.27 -4.68
C CYS A 51 4.60 2.38 -6.08
N THR A 52 5.90 2.11 -6.19
CA THR A 52 6.63 2.10 -7.46
C THR A 52 6.10 1.02 -8.40
N GLN A 53 5.83 -0.18 -7.88
CA GLN A 53 5.27 -1.30 -8.65
C GLN A 53 3.90 -0.99 -9.25
N TYR A 54 3.00 -0.40 -8.47
CA TYR A 54 1.66 -0.08 -8.93
C TYR A 54 1.66 1.04 -9.98
N VAL A 55 2.47 2.08 -9.78
CA VAL A 55 2.64 3.16 -10.77
C VAL A 55 3.20 2.61 -12.09
N ASP A 56 4.15 1.67 -12.02
CA ASP A 56 4.73 1.02 -13.21
C ASP A 56 3.77 0.07 -13.89
N ALA A 57 2.98 -0.71 -13.13
CA ALA A 57 1.95 -1.58 -13.67
C ALA A 57 0.88 -0.76 -14.41
N TYR A 58 0.38 0.31 -13.77
CA TYR A 58 -0.57 1.24 -14.39
C TYR A 58 -0.02 1.83 -15.69
N TYR A 59 1.25 2.23 -15.71
CA TYR A 59 1.89 2.74 -16.93
C TYR A 59 2.00 1.67 -18.02
N LYS A 60 2.36 0.43 -17.67
CA LYS A 60 2.44 -0.69 -18.63
C LYS A 60 1.07 -1.04 -19.22
N GLU A 61 0.01 -0.99 -18.42
CA GLU A 61 -1.35 -1.34 -18.85
C GLU A 61 -2.02 -0.23 -19.67
N THR A 62 -1.84 1.03 -19.25
CA THR A 62 -2.60 2.17 -19.82
C THR A 62 -1.79 3.04 -20.77
N GLY A 63 -0.45 2.94 -20.74
CA GLY A 63 0.47 3.86 -21.41
C GLY A 63 0.49 5.27 -20.82
N LYS A 64 -0.26 5.53 -19.73
CA LYS A 64 -0.37 6.83 -19.06
C LYS A 64 0.33 6.80 -17.72
N ARG A 65 0.93 7.92 -17.33
CA ARG A 65 1.49 8.04 -15.98
C ARG A 65 0.35 8.14 -14.98
N ASP A 66 0.43 7.37 -13.91
CA ASP A 66 -0.44 7.54 -12.76
C ASP A 66 -0.07 8.84 -12.05
N THR A 67 -1.01 9.78 -11.98
CA THR A 67 -0.84 11.09 -11.35
C THR A 67 -1.84 11.38 -10.25
N ASP A 68 -2.78 10.47 -10.01
CA ASP A 68 -3.94 10.74 -9.18
C ASP A 68 -4.08 9.72 -8.03
N SER A 69 -3.40 8.56 -8.12
CA SER A 69 -3.42 7.59 -7.02
C SER A 69 -2.54 8.01 -5.84
N SER A 70 -2.87 7.47 -4.66
CA SER A 70 -2.03 7.57 -3.47
C SER A 70 -0.63 7.03 -3.71
N PHE A 71 -0.45 6.01 -4.55
CA PHE A 71 0.88 5.49 -4.88
C PHE A 71 1.73 6.49 -5.66
N ALA A 72 1.11 7.16 -6.64
CA ALA A 72 1.76 8.22 -7.40
C ALA A 72 2.12 9.41 -6.51
N GLU A 73 1.33 9.70 -5.47
CA GLU A 73 1.68 10.71 -4.47
C GLU A 73 2.91 10.31 -3.66
N TYR A 74 2.96 9.09 -3.11
CA TYR A 74 4.10 8.61 -2.35
C TYR A 74 5.39 8.58 -3.20
N VAL A 75 5.32 8.08 -4.43
CA VAL A 75 6.46 8.07 -5.37
C VAL A 75 6.93 9.49 -5.71
N ARG A 76 6.01 10.45 -5.88
CA ARG A 76 6.38 11.86 -6.12
C ARG A 76 7.03 12.51 -4.91
N LYS A 77 6.53 12.22 -3.71
CA LYS A 77 6.98 12.84 -2.47
C LYS A 77 8.33 12.31 -1.98
N TYR A 78 8.55 11.01 -2.09
CA TYR A 78 9.73 10.33 -1.52
C TYR A 78 10.69 9.76 -2.56
N GLY A 79 10.31 9.81 -3.84
CA GLY A 79 11.08 9.22 -4.92
C GLY A 79 10.74 7.76 -5.17
N ARG A 80 11.33 7.21 -6.23
CA ARG A 80 11.19 5.80 -6.59
C ARG A 80 12.21 4.98 -5.82
N HIS A 81 11.81 3.83 -5.33
CA HIS A 81 12.74 2.84 -4.77
C HIS A 81 12.76 1.63 -5.69
N GLU A 82 13.87 1.55 -6.43
CA GLU A 82 14.15 0.44 -7.31
C GLU A 82 14.51 -0.80 -6.49
N TYR A 83 14.22 -1.97 -7.06
CA TYR A 83 14.53 -3.25 -6.46
C TYR A 83 16.01 -3.33 -6.06
N GLU A 84 16.32 -3.80 -4.85
CA GLU A 84 17.63 -4.40 -4.62
C GLU A 84 17.77 -5.57 -5.60
N ARG A 85 18.83 -5.52 -6.39
CA ARG A 85 19.08 -6.38 -7.54
C ARG A 85 19.60 -7.76 -7.13
#